data_AF-A0A958KR95-F1
#
_entry.id   AF-A0A958KR95-F1
#
_cell.length_a   1.000
_cell.length_b   1.000
_cell.length_c   1.000
_cell.angle_alpha   90.00
_cell.angle_beta   90.00
_cell.angle_gamma   90.00
#
_symmetry.space_group_name_H-M   'P 1'
#
loop_
_entity.id
_entity.type
_entity.pdbx_description
1 polymer ?
#
loop_
_entity_poly.entity_id
_entity_poly.type
_entity_poly.pdbx_seq_one_letter_code
_entity_poly.pdbx_strand_id
1 'polypeptide(L)'
;MGIRGKIKYYQAKYSKLFSKPKASFYSLQLEEILELRFSDLKLSLSDGPVAASIKTLEKEWQKTHFRWKPYYWLSTEWFHPEGTNGVAIPFYLSHPILMAIEEAFFKECEGKDRSDILKYLRHETGHIVDKVYQLRYSKDRRRLFGNSTKKYPKKYYPVLFSRKFVKNLPRNYAQTHPDEDFAETFAIWLNPKSKWRTKYSG
;
A
#
# COMPACT_ATOMS: atom_id res chain seq x y z
N MET A 1 -0.85 23.26 6.96
CA MET A 1 -1.77 22.91 8.06
C MET A 1 -0.96 22.26 9.18
N GLY A 2 -1.01 22.76 10.41
CA GLY A 2 -0.30 22.16 11.55
C GLY A 2 -0.91 20.81 11.99
N ILE A 3 -0.24 20.10 12.90
CA ILE A 3 -0.62 18.74 13.38
C ILE A 3 -2.08 18.68 13.84
N ARG A 4 -2.51 19.65 14.65
CA ARG A 4 -3.92 19.74 15.12
C ARG A 4 -4.93 19.83 13.98
N GLY A 5 -4.60 20.54 12.90
CA GLY A 5 -5.45 20.59 11.72
C GLY A 5 -5.49 19.27 10.97
N LYS A 6 -4.36 18.56 10.85
CA LYS A 6 -4.29 17.22 10.23
C LYS A 6 -5.11 16.20 11.02
N ILE A 7 -5.02 16.22 12.35
CA ILE A 7 -5.83 15.36 13.22
C ILE A 7 -7.32 15.59 12.93
N LYS A 8 -7.80 16.83 12.95
CA LYS A 8 -9.22 17.15 12.65
C LYS A 8 -9.64 16.67 11.25
N TYR A 9 -8.79 16.88 10.24
CA TYR A 9 -9.05 16.41 8.87
C TYR A 9 -9.24 14.88 8.81
N TYR A 10 -8.30 14.13 9.36
CA TYR A 10 -8.34 12.66 9.33
C TYR A 10 -9.47 12.08 10.18
N GLN A 11 -9.76 12.69 11.34
CA GLN A 11 -10.89 12.32 12.17
C GLN A 11 -12.22 12.52 11.44
N ALA A 12 -12.44 13.68 10.82
CA ALA A 12 -13.66 13.96 10.06
C ALA A 12 -13.83 12.97 8.90
N LYS A 13 -12.73 12.67 8.18
CA LYS A 13 -12.72 11.76 7.02
C LYS A 13 -13.07 10.32 7.38
N TYR A 14 -12.70 9.84 8.57
CA TYR A 14 -12.77 8.42 8.94
C TYR A 14 -13.65 8.09 10.15
N SER A 15 -14.35 9.08 10.72
CA SER A 15 -15.21 8.92 11.91
C SER A 15 -16.20 7.74 11.84
N LYS A 16 -16.72 7.44 10.65
CA LYS A 16 -17.71 6.37 10.41
C LYS A 16 -17.11 4.96 10.26
N LEU A 17 -15.79 4.81 10.25
CA LEU A 17 -15.11 3.51 10.05
C LEU A 17 -14.79 2.77 11.36
N PHE A 18 -15.15 3.33 12.50
CA PHE A 18 -14.91 2.74 13.82
C PHE A 18 -16.22 2.27 14.43
N SER A 19 -16.27 1.02 14.89
CA SER A 19 -17.44 0.43 15.55
C SER A 19 -17.68 0.99 16.95
N LYS A 20 -16.64 1.54 17.59
CA LYS A 20 -16.66 2.36 18.81
C LYS A 20 -15.46 3.32 18.76
N PRO A 21 -15.53 4.56 19.28
CA PRO A 21 -14.32 5.34 19.48
C PRO A 21 -13.41 4.54 20.41
N LYS A 22 -12.19 4.19 19.97
CA LYS A 22 -11.12 3.79 20.90
C LYS A 22 -10.83 5.04 21.74
N ALA A 23 -11.56 5.18 22.84
CA ALA A 23 -11.60 6.40 23.64
C ALA A 23 -10.20 6.91 24.02
N SER A 24 -9.20 6.02 24.10
CA SER A 24 -7.84 6.40 24.51
C SER A 24 -7.12 7.32 23.53
N PHE A 25 -7.25 7.19 22.20
CA PHE A 25 -6.46 8.04 21.30
C PHE A 25 -7.05 9.44 21.10
N TYR A 26 -8.37 9.57 21.21
CA TYR A 26 -9.06 10.84 20.92
C TYR A 26 -8.95 11.84 22.08
N SER A 27 -8.65 11.36 23.29
CA SER A 27 -8.49 12.19 24.48
C SER A 27 -7.05 12.65 24.73
N LEU A 28 -6.06 12.01 24.10
CA LEU A 28 -4.65 12.28 24.32
C LEU A 28 -4.12 13.40 23.40
N GLN A 29 -3.22 14.21 23.94
CA GLN A 29 -2.39 15.14 23.18
C GLN A 29 -1.31 14.37 22.40
N LEU A 30 -0.65 15.07 21.47
CA LEU A 30 0.36 14.46 20.62
C LEU A 30 1.51 13.87 21.44
N GLU A 31 2.00 14.65 22.41
CA GLU A 31 3.13 14.32 23.27
C GLU A 31 2.83 13.04 24.05
N GLU A 32 1.62 12.94 24.61
CA GLU A 32 1.17 11.74 25.34
C GLU A 32 1.09 10.50 24.44
N ILE A 33 0.68 10.65 23.17
CA ILE A 33 0.64 9.54 22.21
C ILE A 33 2.06 9.04 21.87
N LEU A 34 3.03 9.95 21.76
CA LEU A 34 4.41 9.62 21.44
C LEU A 34 5.15 8.92 22.60
N GLU A 35 4.69 9.12 23.83
CA GLU A 35 5.23 8.45 25.02
C GLU A 35 4.64 7.05 25.26
N LEU A 36 3.56 6.68 24.56
CA LEU A 36 2.96 5.34 24.69
C LEU A 36 3.93 4.26 24.19
N ARG A 37 4.00 3.14 24.91
CA ARG A 37 4.60 1.92 24.37
C ARG A 37 3.78 1.46 23.18
N PHE A 38 4.45 0.95 22.15
CA PHE A 38 3.78 0.50 20.93
C PHE A 38 2.69 -0.57 21.20
N SER A 39 2.90 -1.44 22.19
CA SER A 39 1.93 -2.47 22.60
C SER A 39 0.70 -1.91 23.33
N ASP A 40 0.77 -0.69 23.86
CA ASP A 40 -0.35 0.01 24.50
C ASP A 40 -1.23 0.73 23.47
N LEU A 41 -0.76 0.88 22.23
CA LEU A 41 -1.54 1.41 21.13
C LEU A 41 -2.71 0.48 20.74
N LYS A 42 -2.66 -0.81 21.11
CA LYS A 42 -3.71 -1.82 20.82
C LYS A 42 -4.23 -1.75 19.38
N LEU A 43 -3.29 -1.67 18.43
CA LEU A 43 -3.59 -1.55 17.00
C LEU A 43 -4.15 -2.85 16.45
N SER A 44 -5.03 -2.74 15.46
CA SER A 44 -5.63 -3.89 14.78
C SER A 44 -5.90 -3.55 13.32
N LEU A 45 -5.93 -4.58 12.48
CA LEU A 45 -6.36 -4.50 11.07
C LEU A 45 -7.87 -4.76 10.90
N SER A 46 -8.58 -5.11 11.97
CA SER A 46 -10.02 -5.41 11.93
C SER A 46 -10.90 -4.19 11.70
N ASP A 47 -10.39 -3.01 12.04
CA ASP A 47 -11.07 -1.72 12.08
C ASP A 47 -10.17 -0.59 11.51
N GLY A 48 -10.77 0.58 11.27
CA GLY A 48 -10.04 1.75 10.81
C GLY A 48 -9.84 1.87 9.29
N PRO A 49 -8.99 2.82 8.84
CA PRO A 49 -8.86 3.22 7.43
C PRO A 49 -8.44 2.07 6.51
N VAL A 50 -7.51 1.22 6.96
CA VAL A 50 -6.99 0.12 6.15
C VAL A 50 -7.93 -1.08 6.04
N ALA A 51 -8.74 -1.36 7.07
CA ALA A 51 -9.63 -2.52 7.11
C ALA A 51 -10.60 -2.58 5.92
N ALA A 52 -11.15 -1.42 5.53
CA ALA A 52 -12.04 -1.32 4.38
C ALA A 52 -11.33 -1.54 3.04
N SER A 53 -10.06 -1.15 2.94
CA SER A 53 -9.20 -1.40 1.77
C SER A 53 -8.85 -2.88 1.65
N ILE A 54 -8.46 -3.53 2.75
CA ILE A 54 -8.22 -4.99 2.79
C ILE A 54 -9.44 -5.74 2.29
N LYS A 55 -10.63 -5.47 2.85
CA LYS A 55 -11.88 -6.11 2.41
C LYS A 55 -12.19 -5.88 0.93
N THR A 56 -11.74 -4.76 0.36
CA THR A 56 -11.91 -4.49 -1.07
C THR A 56 -10.95 -5.33 -1.89
N LEU A 57 -9.67 -5.36 -1.50
CA LEU A 57 -8.65 -6.20 -2.15
C LEU A 57 -9.07 -7.68 -2.10
N GLU A 58 -9.55 -8.18 -0.96
CA GLU A 58 -10.02 -9.56 -0.83
C GLU A 58 -11.17 -9.88 -1.79
N LYS A 59 -12.12 -8.95 -1.98
CA LYS A 59 -13.20 -9.11 -2.96
C LYS A 59 -12.71 -9.07 -4.41
N GLU A 60 -11.70 -8.26 -4.70
CA GLU A 60 -11.05 -8.24 -6.02
C GLU A 60 -10.29 -9.55 -6.25
N TRP A 61 -9.58 -10.02 -5.24
CA TRP A 61 -8.81 -11.25 -5.24
C TRP A 61 -9.67 -12.49 -5.47
N GLN A 62 -10.85 -12.57 -4.84
CA GLN A 62 -11.81 -13.66 -5.05
C GLN A 62 -12.28 -13.82 -6.49
N LYS A 63 -12.15 -12.79 -7.33
CA LYS A 63 -12.51 -12.85 -8.76
C LYS A 63 -11.36 -13.35 -9.64
N THR A 64 -10.18 -13.54 -9.06
CA THR A 64 -9.02 -14.10 -9.75
C THR A 64 -9.03 -15.63 -9.65
N HIS A 65 -8.12 -16.29 -10.36
CA HIS A 65 -7.97 -17.74 -10.32
C HIS A 65 -6.95 -18.24 -9.28
N PHE A 66 -6.43 -17.35 -8.43
CA PHE A 66 -5.45 -17.71 -7.42
C PHE A 66 -6.11 -18.49 -6.26
N ARG A 67 -5.52 -19.63 -5.89
CA ARG A 67 -6.09 -20.57 -4.90
C ARG A 67 -5.73 -20.27 -3.45
N TRP A 68 -4.87 -19.30 -3.20
CA TRP A 68 -4.44 -18.88 -1.87
C TRP A 68 -5.01 -17.51 -1.53
N LYS A 69 -4.98 -17.14 -0.25
CA LYS A 69 -5.44 -15.81 0.23
C LYS A 69 -4.25 -15.01 0.76
N PRO A 70 -4.14 -13.71 0.44
CA PRO A 70 -3.11 -12.87 1.04
C PRO A 70 -3.35 -12.74 2.54
N TYR A 71 -2.27 -12.79 3.32
CA TYR A 71 -2.28 -12.46 4.75
C TYR A 71 -1.80 -11.02 4.97
N TYR A 72 -2.16 -10.44 6.11
CA TYR A 72 -1.82 -9.05 6.44
C TYR A 72 -1.40 -8.94 7.89
N TRP A 73 -0.36 -8.13 8.16
CA TRP A 73 0.04 -7.76 9.53
C TRP A 73 0.54 -6.31 9.57
N LEU A 74 0.64 -5.76 10.77
CA LEU A 74 1.15 -4.40 10.99
C LEU A 74 2.68 -4.39 11.01
N SER A 75 3.25 -3.35 10.42
CA SER A 75 4.70 -3.15 10.26
C SER A 75 5.04 -1.66 10.30
N THR A 76 6.32 -1.32 10.17
CA THR A 76 6.79 0.07 10.05
C THR A 76 6.58 0.65 8.65
N GLU A 77 6.67 -0.19 7.62
CA GLU A 77 6.57 0.21 6.21
C GLU A 77 5.84 -0.85 5.38
N TRP A 78 5.51 -0.51 4.13
CA TRP A 78 4.99 -1.45 3.16
C TRP A 78 6.10 -2.38 2.70
N PHE A 79 5.88 -3.69 2.79
CA PHE A 79 6.72 -4.67 2.11
C PHE A 79 6.05 -6.04 2.10
N HIS A 80 6.65 -6.94 1.34
CA HIS A 80 6.38 -8.37 1.40
C HIS A 80 7.68 -9.08 1.87
N PRO A 81 7.67 -9.83 2.99
CA PRO A 81 8.83 -10.57 3.46
C PRO A 81 8.95 -11.91 2.75
N GLU A 82 10.20 -12.37 2.68
CA GLU A 82 10.53 -13.63 2.04
C GLU A 82 9.80 -14.83 2.66
N GLY A 83 9.37 -15.76 1.81
CA GLY A 83 8.74 -17.01 2.24
C GLY A 83 7.28 -16.88 2.67
N THR A 84 6.69 -15.68 2.59
CA THR A 84 5.28 -15.47 2.98
C THR A 84 4.42 -15.06 1.79
N ASN A 85 3.13 -15.36 1.88
CA ASN A 85 2.10 -14.86 0.97
C ASN A 85 1.31 -13.70 1.59
N GLY A 86 1.98 -12.83 2.36
CA GLY A 86 1.31 -11.70 2.97
C GLY A 86 2.04 -10.38 2.84
N VAL A 87 1.30 -9.33 3.20
CA VAL A 87 1.67 -7.93 3.05
C VAL A 87 1.85 -7.32 4.43
N ALA A 88 3.02 -6.74 4.65
CA ALA A 88 3.33 -5.88 5.77
C ALA A 88 2.67 -4.52 5.52
N ILE A 89 1.85 -4.06 6.46
CA ILE A 89 1.09 -2.81 6.35
C ILE A 89 1.62 -1.81 7.38
N PRO A 90 1.98 -0.58 6.99
CA PRO A 90 2.39 0.45 7.95
C PRO A 90 1.36 0.65 9.05
N PHE A 91 1.80 0.61 10.29
CA PHE A 91 0.93 0.60 11.46
C PHE A 91 0.08 1.86 11.57
N TYR A 92 0.59 2.99 11.06
CA TYR A 92 -0.13 4.26 11.09
C TYR A 92 -1.44 4.22 10.29
N LEU A 93 -1.58 3.30 9.33
CA LEU A 93 -2.82 3.12 8.55
C LEU A 93 -3.94 2.44 9.32
N SER A 94 -3.64 1.89 10.50
CA SER A 94 -4.66 1.31 11.39
C SER A 94 -5.50 2.40 12.09
N HIS A 95 -5.02 3.65 12.18
CA HIS A 95 -5.70 4.70 12.94
C HIS A 95 -5.52 6.12 12.37
N PRO A 96 -6.60 6.92 12.20
CA PRO A 96 -6.54 8.27 11.61
C PRO A 96 -5.59 9.23 12.31
N ILE A 97 -5.48 9.14 13.64
CA ILE A 97 -4.57 9.99 14.41
C ILE A 97 -3.11 9.65 14.09
N LEU A 98 -2.78 8.37 13.92
CA LEU A 98 -1.44 7.95 13.55
C LEU A 98 -1.10 8.38 12.11
N MET A 99 -2.06 8.31 11.17
CA MET A 99 -1.89 8.88 9.83
C MET A 99 -1.61 10.39 9.88
N ALA A 100 -2.29 11.12 10.76
CA ALA A 100 -2.08 12.55 10.94
C ALA A 100 -0.69 12.88 11.50
N ILE A 101 -0.20 12.05 12.42
CA ILE A 101 1.15 12.14 12.99
C ILE A 101 2.18 11.85 11.89
N GLU A 102 2.05 10.74 11.18
CA GLU A 102 2.94 10.34 10.08
C GLU A 102 3.08 11.48 9.05
N GLU A 103 1.95 11.99 8.55
CA GLU A 103 1.96 13.04 7.55
C GLU A 103 2.55 14.35 8.09
N ALA A 104 2.47 14.61 9.39
CA ALA A 104 3.03 15.82 9.98
C ALA A 104 4.55 15.75 10.14
N PHE A 105 5.09 14.61 10.55
CA PHE A 105 6.53 14.42 10.74
C PHE A 105 7.24 14.23 9.40
N PHE A 106 6.71 13.39 8.52
CA PHE A 106 7.38 12.99 7.28
C PHE A 106 6.94 13.79 6.05
N LYS A 107 5.94 14.68 6.18
CA LYS A 107 5.32 15.49 5.10
C LYS A 107 4.68 14.68 3.97
N GLU A 108 4.80 13.36 4.00
CA GLU A 108 4.15 12.40 3.14
C GLU A 108 3.50 11.33 4.03
N CYS A 109 2.38 10.77 3.57
CA CYS A 109 1.74 9.62 4.20
C CYS A 109 1.30 8.69 3.07
N GLU A 110 1.97 7.54 2.98
CA GLU A 110 1.65 6.52 1.99
C GLU A 110 0.33 5.87 2.37
N GLY A 111 -0.71 6.00 1.54
CA GLY A 111 -2.05 5.55 1.91
C GLY A 111 -2.90 6.63 2.58
N LYS A 112 -2.76 7.90 2.15
CA LYS A 112 -3.57 9.04 2.64
C LYS A 112 -5.09 8.87 2.54
N ASP A 113 -5.54 7.98 1.66
CA ASP A 113 -6.94 7.61 1.48
C ASP A 113 -7.13 6.16 1.04
N ARG A 114 -8.38 5.70 1.04
CA ARG A 114 -8.74 4.32 0.64
C ARG A 114 -8.24 3.97 -0.76
N SER A 115 -8.30 4.89 -1.71
CA SER A 115 -7.83 4.65 -3.08
C SER A 115 -6.31 4.48 -3.08
N ASP A 116 -5.61 5.31 -2.32
CA ASP A 116 -4.16 5.28 -2.19
C ASP A 116 -3.67 4.01 -1.47
N ILE A 117 -4.29 3.62 -0.35
CA ILE A 117 -4.00 2.36 0.36
C ILE A 117 -4.17 1.16 -0.59
N LEU A 118 -5.22 1.17 -1.42
CA LEU A 118 -5.46 0.10 -2.39
C LEU A 118 -4.39 0.02 -3.48
N LYS A 119 -3.68 1.11 -3.80
CA LYS A 119 -2.57 1.04 -4.75
C LYS A 119 -1.40 0.25 -4.18
N TYR A 120 -1.02 0.53 -2.93
CA TYR A 120 0.05 -0.19 -2.23
C TYR A 120 -0.34 -1.64 -1.99
N LEU A 121 -1.54 -1.92 -1.48
CA LEU A 121 -2.00 -3.30 -1.26
C LEU A 121 -1.94 -4.15 -2.54
N ARG A 122 -2.39 -3.61 -3.68
CA ARG A 122 -2.35 -4.34 -4.95
C ARG A 122 -0.92 -4.49 -5.49
N HIS A 123 -0.08 -3.49 -5.28
CA HIS A 123 1.33 -3.50 -5.65
C HIS A 123 2.08 -4.62 -4.90
N GLU A 124 1.98 -4.63 -3.57
CA GLU A 124 2.60 -5.68 -2.73
C GLU A 124 2.05 -7.08 -3.06
N THR A 125 0.76 -7.18 -3.38
CA THR A 125 0.16 -8.44 -3.85
C THR A 125 0.78 -8.90 -5.17
N GLY A 126 1.17 -7.98 -6.06
CA GLY A 126 1.92 -8.27 -7.27
C GLY A 126 3.27 -8.92 -6.97
N HIS A 127 4.05 -8.35 -6.04
CA HIS A 127 5.31 -8.96 -5.59
C HIS A 127 5.13 -10.38 -5.07
N ILE A 128 4.07 -10.61 -4.27
CA ILE A 128 3.74 -11.95 -3.78
C ILE A 128 3.45 -12.91 -4.94
N VAL A 129 2.68 -12.49 -5.95
CA VAL A 129 2.38 -13.33 -7.12
C VAL A 129 3.64 -13.66 -7.92
N ASP A 130 4.50 -12.67 -8.19
CA ASP A 130 5.78 -12.88 -8.89
C ASP A 130 6.63 -13.93 -8.16
N LYS A 131 6.65 -13.89 -6.82
CA LYS A 131 7.43 -14.80 -6.00
C LYS A 131 6.81 -16.19 -5.90
N VAL A 132 5.53 -16.30 -5.53
CA VAL A 132 4.84 -17.58 -5.29
C VAL A 132 4.85 -18.44 -6.55
N TYR A 133 4.64 -17.84 -7.71
CA TYR A 133 4.67 -18.56 -9.00
C TYR A 133 6.04 -18.51 -9.68
N GLN A 134 7.06 -17.97 -9.01
CA GLN A 134 8.42 -17.85 -9.51
C GLN A 134 8.50 -17.20 -10.91
N LEU A 135 7.62 -16.22 -11.18
CA LEU A 135 7.48 -15.58 -12.49
C LEU A 135 8.76 -14.83 -12.90
N ARG A 136 9.57 -14.36 -11.96
CA ARG A 136 10.92 -13.81 -12.22
C ARG A 136 11.82 -14.74 -13.04
N TYR A 137 11.62 -16.06 -12.97
CA TYR A 137 12.39 -17.02 -13.77
C TYR A 137 11.76 -17.32 -15.13
N SER A 138 10.54 -16.86 -15.39
CA SER A 138 9.88 -17.00 -16.69
C SER A 138 10.56 -16.15 -17.77
N LYS A 139 10.75 -16.75 -18.95
CA LYS A 139 11.30 -16.06 -20.13
C LYS A 139 10.41 -14.89 -20.56
N ASP A 140 9.09 -15.06 -20.52
CA ASP A 140 8.13 -14.04 -20.94
C ASP A 140 8.14 -12.83 -19.99
N ARG A 141 8.13 -13.09 -18.68
CA ARG A 141 8.24 -12.04 -17.66
C ARG A 141 9.53 -11.26 -17.83
N ARG A 142 10.67 -11.93 -17.97
CA ARG A 142 11.97 -11.26 -18.20
C ARG A 142 12.02 -10.48 -19.51
N ARG A 143 11.38 -10.97 -20.56
CA ARG A 143 11.28 -10.26 -21.84
C ARG A 143 10.48 -8.97 -21.71
N LEU A 144 9.38 -9.00 -20.96
CA LEU A 144 8.47 -7.86 -20.80
C LEU A 144 9.01 -6.80 -19.82
N PHE A 145 9.48 -7.23 -18.65
CA PHE A 145 9.83 -6.32 -17.54
C PHE A 145 11.34 -6.19 -17.30
N GLY A 146 12.12 -7.17 -17.76
CA GLY A 146 13.55 -7.28 -17.46
C GLY A 146 13.88 -8.26 -16.34
N ASN A 147 15.16 -8.37 -16.03
CA ASN A 147 15.70 -9.35 -15.09
C ASN A 147 15.70 -8.84 -13.64
N SER A 148 15.10 -9.63 -12.73
CA SER A 148 15.07 -9.33 -11.29
C SER A 148 16.44 -9.33 -10.62
N THR A 149 17.47 -9.93 -11.23
CA THR A 149 18.85 -9.87 -10.71
C THR A 149 19.52 -8.52 -10.94
N LYS A 150 18.85 -7.57 -11.59
CA LYS A 150 19.36 -6.20 -11.75
C LYS A 150 19.51 -5.59 -10.36
N LYS A 151 20.59 -4.82 -10.15
CA LYS A 151 20.79 -4.13 -8.88
C LYS A 151 19.81 -2.96 -8.77
N TYR A 152 19.14 -2.84 -7.63
CA TYR A 152 18.31 -1.66 -7.34
C TYR A 152 19.17 -0.38 -7.39
N PRO A 153 18.72 0.65 -8.11
CA PRO A 153 19.49 1.88 -8.25
C PRO A 153 19.46 2.67 -6.93
N LYS A 154 20.60 3.27 -6.54
CA LYS A 154 20.63 4.19 -5.39
C LYS A 154 19.82 5.48 -5.64
N LYS A 155 19.72 5.89 -6.90
CA LYS A 155 18.92 7.02 -7.39
C LYS A 155 18.40 6.68 -8.77
N TYR A 156 17.17 7.05 -9.09
CA TYR A 156 16.60 6.89 -10.42
C TYR A 156 15.95 8.20 -10.88
N TYR A 157 15.99 8.44 -12.19
CA TYR A 157 15.38 9.61 -12.81
C TYR A 157 14.36 9.12 -13.84
N PRO A 158 13.05 9.16 -13.50
CA PRO A 158 12.04 8.63 -14.38
C PRO A 158 11.85 9.53 -15.60
N VAL A 159 11.57 8.90 -16.75
CA VAL A 159 11.12 9.61 -17.94
C VAL A 159 9.66 10.03 -17.72
N LEU A 160 9.48 11.31 -17.42
CA LEU A 160 8.17 11.94 -17.29
C LEU A 160 7.46 11.80 -18.65
N PHE A 161 6.23 11.28 -18.64
CA PHE A 161 5.41 11.03 -19.85
C PHE A 161 5.74 9.79 -20.70
N SER A 162 6.61 8.88 -20.22
CA SER A 162 6.73 7.57 -20.87
C SER A 162 5.38 6.83 -20.90
N ARG A 163 5.02 6.29 -22.09
CA ARG A 163 3.88 5.39 -22.29
C ARG A 163 4.22 3.92 -22.08
N LYS A 164 5.52 3.60 -21.96
CA LYS A 164 6.00 2.22 -21.78
C LYS A 164 5.70 1.64 -20.40
N PHE A 165 5.40 2.50 -19.42
CA PHE A 165 5.20 2.11 -18.04
C PHE A 165 3.81 2.52 -17.56
N VAL A 166 3.22 1.68 -16.72
CA VAL A 166 2.00 2.06 -16.02
C VAL A 166 2.30 3.09 -14.93
N LYS A 167 1.25 3.72 -14.40
CA LYS A 167 1.36 4.69 -13.29
C LYS A 167 0.35 4.31 -12.22
N ASN A 168 0.81 3.62 -11.18
CA ASN A 168 -0.01 3.28 -10.01
C ASN A 168 0.46 4.07 -8.79
N LEU A 169 1.69 3.81 -8.32
CA LEU A 169 2.35 4.55 -7.24
C LEU A 169 2.97 5.87 -7.74
N PRO A 170 3.22 6.83 -6.82
CA PRO A 170 3.84 8.11 -7.15
C PRO A 170 5.24 7.98 -7.79
N ARG A 171 5.79 9.11 -8.26
CA ARG A 171 7.18 9.22 -8.75
C ARG A 171 7.55 8.30 -9.94
N ASN A 172 6.56 7.74 -10.64
CA ASN A 172 6.75 6.78 -11.73
C ASN A 172 7.50 5.52 -11.25
N TYR A 173 7.05 4.97 -10.13
CA TYR A 173 7.72 3.87 -9.42
C TYR A 173 7.99 2.63 -10.29
N ALA A 174 7.16 2.35 -11.29
CA ALA A 174 7.37 1.28 -12.27
C ALA A 174 8.73 1.37 -13.01
N GLN A 175 9.33 2.57 -13.11
CA GLN A 175 10.60 2.77 -13.81
C GLN A 175 11.84 2.48 -12.94
N THR A 176 11.66 2.13 -11.67
CA THR A 176 12.77 1.95 -10.72
C THR A 176 13.51 0.63 -10.93
N HIS A 177 12.75 -0.46 -11.11
CA HIS A 177 13.28 -1.82 -11.19
C HIS A 177 12.29 -2.73 -11.96
N PRO A 178 12.76 -3.78 -12.67
CA PRO A 178 11.89 -4.77 -13.31
C PRO A 178 10.82 -5.37 -12.39
N ASP A 179 11.13 -5.52 -11.10
CA ASP A 179 10.18 -6.05 -10.12
C ASP A 179 9.08 -5.03 -9.79
N GLU A 180 9.44 -3.75 -9.68
CA GLU A 180 8.45 -2.69 -9.48
C GLU A 180 7.57 -2.49 -10.72
N ASP A 181 8.13 -2.62 -11.93
CA ASP A 181 7.34 -2.54 -13.17
C ASP A 181 6.27 -3.65 -13.22
N PHE A 182 6.67 -4.87 -12.86
CA PHE A 182 5.74 -5.99 -12.74
C PHE A 182 4.66 -5.72 -11.69
N ALA A 183 5.04 -5.33 -10.47
CA ALA A 183 4.12 -5.11 -9.36
C ALA A 183 3.14 -3.96 -9.63
N GLU A 184 3.60 -2.86 -10.22
CA GLU A 184 2.76 -1.75 -10.67
C GLU A 184 1.78 -2.18 -11.77
N THR A 185 2.25 -2.97 -12.74
CA THR A 185 1.43 -3.50 -13.84
C THR A 185 0.36 -4.45 -13.30
N PHE A 186 0.74 -5.35 -12.39
CA PHE A 186 -0.18 -6.24 -11.70
C PHE A 186 -1.25 -5.45 -10.92
N ALA A 187 -0.85 -4.40 -10.21
CA ALA A 187 -1.78 -3.57 -9.45
C ALA A 187 -2.85 -2.91 -10.33
N ILE A 188 -2.46 -2.44 -11.51
CA ILE A 188 -3.36 -1.87 -12.51
C ILE A 188 -4.29 -2.94 -13.11
N TRP A 189 -3.77 -4.14 -13.39
CA TRP A 189 -4.57 -5.26 -13.90
C TRP A 189 -5.63 -5.72 -12.89
N LEU A 190 -5.24 -5.88 -11.62
CA LEU A 190 -6.14 -6.36 -10.56
C LEU A 190 -7.26 -5.37 -10.24
N ASN A 191 -7.01 -4.06 -10.41
CA ASN A 191 -8.00 -3.02 -10.17
C ASN A 191 -9.10 -3.02 -11.27
N PRO A 192 -10.36 -3.41 -10.96
CA PRO A 192 -11.43 -3.45 -11.96
C PRO A 192 -11.81 -2.07 -12.52
N LYS A 193 -11.42 -0.99 -11.84
CA LYS A 193 -11.73 0.39 -12.24
C LYS A 193 -10.61 1.05 -13.06
N SER A 194 -9.48 0.38 -13.30
CA SER A 194 -8.32 1.00 -13.95
C SER A 194 -8.53 1.31 -15.44
N LYS A 195 -9.53 0.67 -16.08
CA LYS A 195 -9.79 0.76 -17.53
C LYS A 195 -8.52 0.52 -18.36
N TRP A 196 -7.64 -0.35 -17.86
CA TRP A 196 -6.29 -0.52 -18.39
C TRP A 196 -6.28 -0.92 -19.88
N ARG A 197 -7.25 -1.75 -20.30
CA ARG A 197 -7.39 -2.17 -21.70
C ARG A 197 -7.52 -1.00 -22.67
N THR A 198 -8.21 0.07 -22.28
CA THR A 198 -8.35 1.28 -23.08
C THR A 198 -7.18 2.23 -22.87
N LYS A 199 -6.69 2.34 -21.63
CA LYS A 199 -5.65 3.31 -21.27
C LYS A 199 -4.26 2.95 -21.83
N TYR A 200 -3.99 1.67 -22.02
CA TYR A 200 -2.68 1.13 -22.44
C TYR A 200 -2.77 0.28 -23.71
N SER A 201 -3.72 0.59 -24.61
CA SER A 201 -3.91 -0.15 -25.86
C SER A 201 -2.83 0.09 -26.93
N GLY A 202 -1.85 0.98 -26.69
CA GLY A 202 -0.82 1.34 -27.66
C GLY A 202 0.32 2.17 -27.06
#